data_AF-A0A948SVP2-F1
#
_entry.id   AF-A0A948SVP2-F1
#
_cell.length_a   1.000
_cell.length_b   1.000
_cell.length_c   1.000
_cell.angle_alpha   90.00
_cell.angle_beta   90.00
_cell.angle_gamma   90.00
#
_symmetry.space_group_name_H-M   'P 1'
#
loop_
_entity.id
_entity.type
_entity.pdbx_description
1 polymer ?
#
loop_
_entity_poly.entity_id
_entity_poly.type
_entity_poly.pdbx_seq_one_letter_code
_entity_poly.pdbx_strand_id
1 'polypeptide(L)' 'MIDVRLLRNTPDAVRVAMERRAKPDLLDQVDHAVRLDTRLRDIVVERDEVRRQVNDISKQVGSLRKAGDTAGAE' A
#
# COMPACT_ATOMS: atom_id res chain seq x y z
N MET A 1 -10.18 5.63 19.10
CA MET A 1 -9.47 5.33 17.84
C MET A 1 -10.47 5.48 16.70
N ILE A 2 -10.17 6.28 15.68
CA ILE A 2 -11.05 6.45 14.50
C ILE A 2 -10.78 5.28 13.54
N ASP A 3 -11.82 4.71 12.95
CA ASP A 3 -11.66 3.69 11.91
C ASP A 3 -10.96 4.29 10.68
N VAL A 4 -9.85 3.67 10.27
CA VAL A 4 -9.11 4.07 9.07
C VAL A 4 -9.96 3.97 7.81
N ARG A 5 -10.93 3.04 7.76
CA ARG A 5 -11.86 2.91 6.63
C ARG A 5 -12.74 4.14 6.50
N LEU A 6 -13.09 4.78 7.61
CA LEU A 6 -13.87 6.02 7.62
C LEU A 6 -13.05 7.18 7.04
N LEU A 7 -11.77 7.27 7.42
CA LEU A 7 -10.84 8.26 6.87
C LEU A 7 -10.63 8.09 5.35
N ARG A 8 -10.73 6.85 4.85
CA ARG A 8 -10.59 6.55 3.41
C ARG A 8 -11.85 6.84 2.60
N ASN A 9 -13.01 6.45 3.13
CA ASN A 9 -14.26 6.49 2.37
C ASN A 9 -14.96 7.85 2.46
N THR A 10 -14.84 8.53 3.61
CA THR A 10 -15.54 9.79 3.87
C THR A 10 -14.64 10.78 4.65
N PRO A 11 -13.46 11.16 4.10
CA PRO A 11 -12.53 12.08 4.76
C PRO A 11 -13.18 13.43 5.10
N ASP A 12 -14.03 13.97 4.22
CA ASP A 12 -14.68 15.26 4.41
C ASP A 12 -15.63 15.27 5.62
N ALA A 13 -16.40 14.18 5.81
CA ALA A 13 -17.29 14.04 6.94
C ALA A 13 -16.51 13.97 8.27
N VAL A 14 -15.36 13.29 8.26
CA VAL A 14 -14.46 13.25 9.43
C VAL A 14 -13.87 14.63 9.69
N ARG A 15 -13.47 15.37 8.66
CA ARG A 15 -12.93 16.72 8.77
C ARG A 15 -13.93 17.68 9.40
N VAL A 16 -15.17 17.71 8.90
CA VAL A 16 -16.25 18.53 9.48
C VAL A 16 -16.55 18.13 10.93
N ALA A 17 -16.54 16.83 11.24
CA ALA A 17 -16.74 16.35 12.60
C ALA A 17 -15.60 16.75 13.55
N MET A 18 -14.36 16.84 13.06
CA MET A 18 -13.21 17.32 13.84
C MET A 18 -13.19 18.84 13.98
N GLU A 19 -13.60 19.58 12.95
CA GLU A 19 -13.70 21.04 12.98
C GLU A 19 -14.70 21.51 14.05
N ARG A 20 -15.83 20.81 14.20
CA ARG A 20 -16.80 21.04 15.28
C ARG A 20 -16.22 20.90 16.70
N ARG A 21 -15.09 20.19 16.85
CA ARG A 21 -14.41 20.02 18.15
C ARG A 21 -13.48 21.19 18.48
N ALA A 22 -13.36 22.18 17.59
CA ALA A 22 -12.61 23.43 17.78
C ALA A 22 -11.14 23.23 18.23
N LYS A 23 -10.49 22.17 17.72
CA LYS A 23 -9.07 21.86 17.99
C LYS A 23 -8.30 21.78 16.67
N PRO A 24 -7.45 22.77 16.34
CA PRO A 24 -6.75 22.82 15.06
C PRO A 24 -5.78 21.64 14.87
N ASP A 25 -5.11 21.21 15.94
CA ASP A 25 -4.21 20.05 15.95
C ASP A 25 -4.88 18.74 15.48
N LEU A 26 -6.20 18.59 15.72
CA LEU A 26 -6.92 17.41 15.24
C LEU A 26 -7.10 17.39 13.72
N LEU A 27 -7.19 18.56 13.07
CA LEU A 27 -7.31 18.65 11.62
C LEU A 27 -5.98 18.26 10.96
N ASP A 28 -4.87 18.77 11.50
CA ASP A 28 -3.52 18.43 11.03
C ASP A 28 -3.23 16.94 11.18
N GLN A 29 -3.69 16.33 12.28
CA GLN A 29 -3.57 14.89 12.52
C GLN A 29 -4.42 14.06 11.53
N VAL A 30 -5.63 14.50 11.18
CA VAL A 30 -6.46 13.83 10.18
C VAL A 30 -5.80 13.88 8.81
N ASP A 31 -5.34 15.06 8.39
CA ASP A 31 -4.66 15.22 7.10
C ASP A 31 -3.36 14.40 7.05
N HIS A 32 -2.61 14.35 8.16
CA HIS A 32 -1.43 13.51 8.27
C HIS A 32 -1.76 12.02 8.20
N ALA A 33 -2.81 11.57 8.89
CA ALA A 33 -3.26 10.19 8.84
C ALA A 33 -3.66 9.76 7.43
N VAL A 34 -4.38 10.62 6.69
CA VAL A 34 -4.76 10.37 5.29
C VAL A 34 -3.52 10.24 4.40
N ARG A 35 -2.52 11.12 4.56
CA ARG A 35 -1.26 11.04 3.79
C ARG A 35 -0.51 9.73 4.06
N LEU A 36 -0.36 9.35 5.34
CA LEU A 36 0.31 8.11 5.73
C LEU A 36 -0.43 6.89 5.20
N ASP A 37 -1.76 6.90 5.24
CA ASP A 37 -2.58 5.80 4.74
C ASP A 37 -2.44 5.61 3.22
N THR A 38 -2.40 6.70 2.46
CA THR A 38 -2.11 6.65 1.02
C THR A 38 -0.73 6.08 0.76
N ARG A 39 0.29 6.60 1.44
CA ARG A 39 1.68 6.13 1.27
C ARG A 39 1.85 4.66 1.63
N LEU A 40 1.19 4.19 2.69
CA LEU A 40 1.20 2.79 3.09
C LEU A 40 0.63 1.90 1.99
N ARG A 41 -0.48 2.31 1.37
CA ARG A 41 -1.12 1.55 0.29
C ARG A 41 -0.23 1.49 -0.96
N ASP A 42 0.40 2.60 -1.33
CA ASP A 42 1.32 2.63 -2.46
C ASP A 42 2.49 1.66 -2.27
N ILE A 43 3.10 1.66 -1.07
CA ILE A 43 4.20 0.76 -0.72
C ILE A 43 3.75 -0.71 -0.74
N VAL A 44 2.53 -1.00 -0.27
CA VAL A 44 1.97 -2.35 -0.29
C VAL A 44 1.81 -2.85 -1.73
N VAL A 45 1.28 -2.00 -2.62
CA VAL A 45 1.12 -2.32 -4.04
C VAL A 45 2.48 -2.57 -4.69
N GLU A 46 3.45 -1.68 -4.48
CA GLU A 46 4.80 -1.81 -5.01
C GLU A 46 5.48 -3.10 -4.53
N ARG A 47 5.38 -3.41 -3.24
CA ARG A 47 5.89 -4.65 -2.66
C ARG A 47 5.27 -5.88 -3.30
N ASP A 48 3.96 -5.88 -3.49
CA ASP A 48 3.24 -7.02 -4.05
C ASP A 48 3.55 -7.21 -5.54
N GLU A 49 3.80 -6.13 -6.27
CA GLU A 49 4.32 -6.16 -7.64
C GLU A 49 5.71 -6.79 -7.70
N VAL A 50 6.65 -6.32 -6.88
CA VAL A 50 8.01 -6.88 -6.81
C VAL A 50 7.97 -8.37 -6.46
N ARG A 51 7.13 -8.77 -5.49
CA ARG A 51 6.95 -10.18 -5.14
C ARG A 51 6.42 -11.01 -6.31
N ARG A 52 5.50 -10.47 -7.09
CA ARG A 52 4.97 -11.15 -8.28
C ARG A 52 6.07 -11.35 -9.32
N GLN A 53 6.83 -10.31 -9.62
CA GLN A 53 7.94 -10.36 -10.58
C GLN A 53 8.98 -11.40 -10.17
N VAL A 54 9.40 -11.40 -8.89
CA VAL A 54 10.35 -12.39 -8.38
C VAL A 54 9.82 -13.83 -8.49
N ASN A 55 8.54 -14.04 -8.17
CA ASN A 55 7.92 -15.36 -8.28
C ASN A 55 7.84 -15.82 -9.74
N ASP A 56 7.51 -14.92 -10.66
CA ASP A 56 7.41 -15.26 -12.08
C ASP A 56 8.77 -15.57 -12.69
N ILE A 57 9.81 -14.79 -12.35
CA ILE A 57 11.21 -15.09 -12.70
C ILE A 57 11.62 -16.45 -12.13
N SER A 58 11.32 -16.72 -10.85
CA SER A 58 11.67 -17.99 -10.21
C SER A 58 11.02 -19.19 -10.91
N LYS A 59 9.77 -19.06 -11.37
CA LYS A 59 9.07 -20.10 -12.14
C LYS A 59 9.67 -20.29 -13.53
N GLN A 60 10.07 -19.20 -14.20
CA GLN A 60 10.73 -19.26 -15.50
C GLN A 60 12.08 -19.99 -15.39
N VAL A 61 12.92 -19.60 -14.43
CA VAL A 61 14.20 -20.26 -14.14
C VAL A 61 14.00 -21.74 -13.82
N GLY A 62 13.03 -22.09 -12.95
CA GLY A 62 12.73 -23.48 -12.63
C GLY A 62 12.28 -24.30 -13.83
N SER A 63 11.51 -23.69 -14.75
CA SER A 63 11.07 -24.34 -15.99
C SER A 63 12.24 -24.56 -16.96
N LEU A 64 13.13 -23.58 -17.13
CA LEU A 64 14.31 -23.67 -17.98
C LEU A 64 15.30 -24.75 -17.48
N ARG A 65 15.55 -24.80 -16.17
CA ARG A 65 16.37 -25.88 -15.58
C ARG A 65 15.77 -27.27 -15.78
N LYS A 66 14.45 -27.41 -15.68
CA LYS A 66 13.75 -28.67 -15.98
C LYS A 66 13.87 -29.07 -17.44
N ALA A 67 13.91 -28.10 -18.36
CA ALA A 67 14.10 -28.32 -19.78
C ALA A 67 15.55 -28.67 -20.16
N GLY A 68 16.49 -28.66 -19.20
CA GLY A 68 17.91 -28.92 -19.43
C GLY A 68 18.69 -27.71 -19.97
N ASP A 69 18.05 -26.54 -20.07
CA ASP A 69 18.69 -25.29 -20.48
C ASP A 69 19.26 -24.58 -19.25
N THR A 70 20.52 -24.91 -18.94
CA THR A 70 21.24 -24.31 -17.80
C THR A 70 21.76 -22.91 -18.11
N ALA A 71 22.03 -22.58 -19.39
CA ALA A 71 22.56 -21.28 -19.80
C ALA A 71 21.49 -20.18 -19.77
N GLY A 72 20.23 -20.51 -20.10
CA GLY A 72 19.09 -19.60 -19.93
C GLY A 72 18.60 -19.45 -18.48
N ALA A 73 19.10 -20.29 -17.57
CA ALA A 73 18.66 -20.37 -16.16
C ALA A 73 19.73 -19.94 -15.14
N GLU A 74 20.84 -19.38 -15.63
CA GLU A 74 21.85 -18.61 -14.89
C GLU A 74 21.57 -17.11 -15.03
#